data_AF-A0A7W0AF32-F1
#
_entry.id   AF-A0A7W0AF32-F1
#
_cell.length_a   1.000
_cell.length_b   1.000
_cell.length_c   1.000
_cell.angle_alpha   90.00
_cell.angle_beta   90.00
_cell.angle_gamma   90.00
#
_symmetry.space_group_name_H-M   'P 1'
#
loop_
_entity.id
_entity.type
_entity.pdbx_description
1 polymer ?
#
loop_
_entity_poly.entity_id
_entity_poly.type
_entity_poly.pdbx_seq_one_letter_code
_entity_poly.pdbx_strand_id
1 'polypeptide(L)'
;MKFTKFVATLALTLGLAGAAAAQQMQAPPEGDQVDQLNQLLDLDENQQQEIRGLLDEAEQQLAPKEQEAQALQARLGDYVGPDFDENAIRQDAARLGDLTGEITAETVLLQSRIEAVFTDEQRQTLDEAIAQQQQQMQDLQGQMEQQQGGQPAQPVQ
;
A
#
# COMPACT_ATOMS: atom_id res chain seq x y z
N MET A 1 -21.65 23.51 -15.78
CA MET A 1 -20.67 22.46 -16.11
C MET A 1 -20.69 21.43 -15.00
N LYS A 2 -20.93 20.16 -15.32
CA LYS A 2 -20.95 19.05 -14.34
C LYS A 2 -19.51 18.59 -14.14
N PHE A 3 -18.94 18.85 -12.97
CA PHE A 3 -17.60 18.38 -12.62
C PHE A 3 -17.69 16.89 -12.26
N THR A 4 -17.16 16.06 -13.14
CA THR A 4 -17.01 14.62 -12.92
C THR A 4 -15.90 14.44 -11.88
N LYS A 5 -16.25 13.84 -10.74
CA LYS A 5 -15.32 13.46 -9.68
C LYS A 5 -14.33 12.43 -10.22
N PHE A 6 -13.07 12.80 -10.35
CA PHE A 6 -11.99 11.83 -10.47
C PHE A 6 -11.67 11.35 -9.06
N VAL A 7 -12.16 10.16 -8.71
CA VAL A 7 -11.64 9.41 -7.55
C VAL A 7 -10.37 8.74 -8.04
N ALA A 8 -9.23 9.37 -7.75
CA ALA A 8 -7.92 8.76 -7.95
C ALA A 8 -7.82 7.57 -6.98
N THR A 9 -8.15 6.39 -7.48
CA THR A 9 -8.07 5.15 -6.70
C THR A 9 -6.59 4.80 -6.61
N LEU A 10 -5.95 5.11 -5.48
CA LEU A 10 -4.65 4.55 -5.10
C LEU A 10 -4.86 3.05 -4.84
N ALA A 11 -4.85 2.26 -5.92
CA ALA A 11 -4.70 0.82 -5.82
C ALA A 11 -3.25 0.54 -5.42
N LEU A 12 -2.98 0.46 -4.11
CA LEU A 12 -1.81 -0.24 -3.60
C LEU A 12 -1.93 -1.69 -4.05
N THR A 13 -1.34 -2.02 -5.19
CA THR A 13 -1.19 -3.39 -5.67
C THR A 13 -0.24 -4.12 -4.72
N LEU A 14 -0.77 -4.65 -3.63
CA LEU A 14 -0.10 -5.66 -2.82
C LEU A 14 0.10 -6.89 -3.71
N GLY A 15 1.33 -7.02 -4.18
CA GLY A 15 1.76 -8.07 -5.10
C GLY A 15 1.63 -9.45 -4.47
N LEU A 16 0.60 -10.19 -4.88
CA LEU A 16 0.53 -11.64 -4.70
C LEU A 16 1.25 -12.33 -5.86
N ALA A 17 2.60 -12.34 -5.83
CA ALA A 17 3.46 -13.39 -6.37
C ALA A 17 4.94 -12.96 -6.37
N GLY A 18 5.78 -13.68 -5.62
CA GLY A 18 7.22 -13.70 -5.83
C GLY A 18 8.06 -13.21 -4.65
N ALA A 19 8.28 -14.10 -3.69
CA ALA A 19 9.37 -13.99 -2.72
C ALA A 19 10.73 -14.15 -3.44
N ALA A 20 11.20 -13.10 -4.13
CA ALA A 20 12.58 -13.02 -4.64
C ALA A 20 13.05 -11.60 -5.02
N ALA A 21 12.16 -10.60 -5.09
CA ALA A 21 12.54 -9.24 -5.54
C ALA A 21 12.18 -8.10 -4.58
N ALA A 22 11.73 -8.40 -3.35
CA ALA A 22 11.32 -7.38 -2.38
C ALA A 22 12.45 -6.88 -1.44
N GLN A 23 13.68 -7.41 -1.56
CA GLN A 23 14.80 -7.00 -0.68
C GLN A 23 15.45 -5.64 -1.02
N GLN A 24 14.83 -4.84 -1.88
CA GLN A 24 15.35 -3.52 -2.27
C GLN A 24 14.30 -2.40 -2.26
N MET A 25 13.13 -2.60 -1.64
CA MET A 25 12.41 -1.45 -1.09
C MET A 25 13.10 -1.09 0.22
N GLN A 26 13.88 -0.01 0.16
CA GLN A 26 14.50 0.65 1.29
C GLN A 26 13.51 0.66 2.46
N ALA A 27 13.98 0.26 3.64
CA ALA A 27 13.21 0.37 4.86
C ALA A 27 12.53 1.76 4.91
N PRO A 28 11.27 1.86 5.36
CA PRO A 28 10.62 3.16 5.53
C PRO A 28 11.59 4.07 6.31
N PRO A 29 11.71 5.36 5.94
CA PRO A 29 12.63 6.27 6.61
C PRO A 29 12.47 6.13 8.13
N GLU A 30 13.58 6.01 8.85
CA GLU A 30 13.60 5.96 10.31
C GLU A 30 13.01 7.27 10.85
N GLY A 31 11.72 7.28 11.12
CA GLY A 31 10.97 8.44 11.60
C GLY A 31 9.48 8.13 11.73
N ASP A 32 8.82 8.74 12.72
CA ASP A 32 7.37 8.64 12.91
C ASP A 32 6.67 9.11 11.62
N GLN A 33 5.74 8.31 11.10
CA GLN A 33 4.95 8.63 9.91
C GLN A 33 4.16 9.93 10.12
N VAL A 34 3.76 10.20 11.36
CA VAL A 34 3.04 11.42 11.74
C VAL A 34 3.97 12.64 11.73
N ASP A 35 5.25 12.49 12.08
CA ASP A 35 6.21 13.59 12.02
C ASP A 35 6.50 14.03 10.58
N GLN A 36 6.50 13.08 9.63
CA GLN A 36 6.64 13.38 8.21
C GLN A 36 5.42 14.13 7.66
N LEU A 37 4.22 13.69 8.03
CA LEU A 37 2.98 14.41 7.69
C LEU A 37 2.97 15.82 8.31
N ASN A 38 3.45 15.97 9.54
CA ASN A 38 3.57 17.26 10.19
C ASN A 38 4.51 18.22 9.46
N GLN A 39 5.69 17.75 9.06
CA GLN A 39 6.63 18.58 8.29
C GLN A 39 6.06 19.07 6.96
N LEU A 40 5.15 18.30 6.36
CA LEU A 40 4.51 18.64 5.09
C LEU A 40 3.29 19.56 5.27
N LEU A 41 2.45 19.28 6.26
CA LEU A 41 1.11 19.87 6.39
C LEU A 41 0.97 20.85 7.57
N ASP A 42 2.03 21.06 8.34
CA ASP A 42 2.04 21.88 9.55
C ASP A 42 0.88 21.49 10.49
N LEU A 43 0.89 20.21 10.91
CA LEU A 43 -0.18 19.62 11.71
C LEU A 43 -0.12 20.17 13.14
N ASP A 44 -1.28 20.53 13.68
CA ASP A 44 -1.36 20.91 15.10
C ASP A 44 -1.22 19.69 16.03
N GLU A 45 -0.99 19.94 17.32
CA GLU A 45 -0.77 18.88 18.32
C GLU A 45 -1.98 17.93 18.44
N ASN A 46 -3.21 18.43 18.28
CA ASN A 46 -4.40 17.61 18.35
C ASN A 46 -4.51 16.70 17.12
N GLN A 47 -4.26 17.25 15.93
CA GLN A 47 -4.26 16.49 14.68
C GLN A 47 -3.21 15.37 14.73
N GLN A 48 -2.00 15.66 15.21
CA GLN A 48 -0.96 14.65 15.37
C GLN A 48 -1.37 13.55 16.36
N GLN A 49 -1.96 13.92 17.49
CA GLN A 49 -2.41 12.95 18.49
C GLN A 49 -3.55 12.07 17.95
N GLU A 50 -4.49 12.65 17.21
CA GLU A 50 -5.60 11.92 16.60
C GLU A 50 -5.12 10.92 15.55
N ILE A 51 -4.20 11.35 14.67
CA ILE A 51 -3.61 10.46 13.65
C ILE A 51 -2.83 9.31 14.31
N ARG A 52 -2.01 9.58 15.34
CA ARG A 52 -1.31 8.51 16.08
C ARG A 52 -2.30 7.51 16.68
N GLY A 53 -3.38 8.00 17.29
CA GLY A 53 -4.42 7.14 17.85
C GLY A 53 -5.12 6.27 16.80
N LEU A 54 -5.39 6.82 15.61
CA LEU A 54 -5.95 6.07 14.49
C LEU A 54 -5.00 4.98 13.98
N LEU A 55 -3.70 5.27 13.90
CA LEU A 55 -2.68 4.31 13.50
C LEU A 55 -2.51 3.20 14.54
N ASP A 56 -2.49 3.53 15.83
CA ASP A 56 -2.43 2.55 16.92
C ASP A 56 -3.66 1.64 16.94
N GLU A 57 -4.86 2.20 16.74
CA GLU A 57 -6.11 1.44 16.63
C GLU A 57 -6.05 0.48 15.44
N ALA A 58 -5.59 0.97 14.29
CA ALA A 58 -5.45 0.15 13.10
C ALA A 58 -4.44 -0.97 13.28
N GLU A 59 -3.28 -0.71 13.89
CA GLU A 59 -2.28 -1.75 14.19
C GLU A 59 -2.89 -2.88 15.04
N GLN A 60 -3.63 -2.53 16.09
CA GLN A 60 -4.28 -3.52 16.96
C GLN A 60 -5.34 -4.36 16.23
N GLN A 61 -6.01 -3.80 15.23
CA GLN A 61 -7.09 -4.46 14.48
C GLN A 61 -6.58 -5.25 13.26
N LEU A 62 -5.62 -4.70 12.52
CA LEU A 62 -5.10 -5.23 11.26
C LEU A 62 -4.00 -6.27 11.48
N ALA A 63 -3.05 -6.02 12.39
CA ALA A 63 -1.92 -6.94 12.62
C ALA A 63 -2.35 -8.40 12.89
N PRO A 64 -3.35 -8.69 13.76
CA PRO A 64 -3.79 -10.07 13.95
C PRO A 64 -4.45 -10.67 12.69
N LYS A 65 -5.17 -9.86 11.90
CA LYS A 65 -5.80 -10.32 10.64
C LYS A 65 -4.77 -10.65 9.58
N GLU A 66 -3.73 -9.82 9.45
CA GLU A 66 -2.63 -10.05 8.52
C GLU A 66 -1.85 -11.32 8.89
N GLN A 67 -1.60 -11.55 10.18
CA GLN A 67 -0.99 -12.78 10.67
C GLN A 67 -1.85 -14.02 10.37
N GLU A 68 -3.16 -13.93 10.58
CA GLU A 68 -4.09 -15.01 10.26
C GLU A 68 -4.11 -15.30 8.75
N ALA A 69 -4.18 -14.26 7.91
CA ALA A 69 -4.15 -14.39 6.46
C ALA A 69 -2.86 -15.06 5.96
N GLN A 70 -1.69 -14.67 6.49
CA GLN A 70 -0.41 -15.30 6.17
C GLN A 70 -0.38 -16.79 6.58
N ALA A 71 -0.91 -17.12 7.77
CA ALA A 71 -0.99 -18.49 8.24
C ALA A 71 -1.91 -19.35 7.36
N LEU A 72 -3.06 -18.82 6.94
CA LEU A 72 -3.97 -19.49 6.01
C LEU A 72 -3.34 -19.70 4.65
N GLN A 73 -2.63 -18.71 4.11
CA GLN A 73 -1.93 -18.84 2.83
C GLN A 73 -0.85 -19.92 2.88
N ALA A 74 -0.08 -20.00 3.97
CA ALA A 74 0.90 -21.08 4.17
C ALA A 74 0.23 -22.45 4.22
N ARG A 75 -0.84 -22.59 5.02
CA ARG A 75 -1.57 -23.85 5.17
C ARG A 75 -2.25 -24.30 3.87
N LEU A 76 -2.76 -23.36 3.06
CA LEU A 76 -3.28 -23.67 1.73
C LEU A 76 -2.19 -24.25 0.81
N GLY A 77 -0.94 -23.81 0.97
CA GLY A 77 0.22 -24.41 0.30
C GLY A 77 0.51 -25.84 0.75
N ASP A 78 0.30 -26.13 2.04
CA ASP A 78 0.53 -27.47 2.63
C ASP A 78 -0.51 -28.51 2.18
N TYR A 79 -1.71 -28.08 1.73
CA TYR A 79 -2.74 -29.00 1.25
C TYR A 79 -2.43 -29.66 -0.11
N VAL A 80 -1.36 -29.25 -0.80
CA VAL A 80 -0.98 -29.83 -2.09
C VAL A 80 -0.42 -31.24 -1.89
N GLY A 81 -1.26 -32.26 -2.11
CA GLY A 81 -0.86 -33.66 -1.97
C GLY A 81 -1.89 -34.66 -2.51
N PRO A 82 -1.52 -35.95 -2.59
CA PRO A 82 -2.40 -37.00 -3.10
C PRO A 82 -3.62 -37.27 -2.21
N ASP A 83 -3.54 -36.95 -0.92
CA ASP A 83 -4.59 -37.16 0.09
C ASP A 83 -5.28 -35.84 0.47
N PHE A 84 -5.48 -34.94 -0.51
CA PHE A 84 -6.04 -33.61 -0.25
C PHE A 84 -7.47 -33.68 0.35
N ASP A 85 -7.76 -32.75 1.26
CA ASP A 85 -9.11 -32.51 1.79
C ASP A 85 -9.72 -31.27 1.12
N GLU A 86 -10.64 -31.51 0.18
CA GLU A 86 -11.31 -30.42 -0.55
C GLU A 86 -12.08 -29.47 0.38
N ASN A 87 -12.71 -29.98 1.43
CA ASN A 87 -13.49 -29.15 2.34
C ASN A 87 -12.59 -28.24 3.15
N ALA A 88 -11.46 -28.77 3.63
CA ALA A 88 -10.46 -27.97 4.35
C ALA A 88 -9.87 -26.87 3.46
N ILE A 89 -9.52 -27.19 2.21
CA ILE A 89 -9.03 -26.21 1.23
C ILE A 89 -10.06 -25.09 1.01
N ARG A 90 -11.32 -25.45 0.74
CA ARG A 90 -12.38 -24.45 0.46
C ARG A 90 -12.68 -23.60 1.69
N GLN A 91 -12.66 -24.18 2.89
CA GLN A 91 -12.90 -23.46 4.13
C GLN A 91 -11.80 -22.42 4.41
N ASP A 92 -10.54 -22.82 4.32
CA ASP A 92 -9.42 -21.91 4.57
C ASP A 92 -9.30 -20.85 3.48
N ALA A 93 -9.61 -21.19 2.22
CA ALA A 93 -9.67 -20.22 1.14
C ALA A 93 -10.80 -19.19 1.32
N ALA A 94 -11.98 -19.61 1.79
CA ALA A 94 -13.08 -18.70 2.09
C ALA A 94 -12.70 -17.74 3.23
N ARG A 95 -12.11 -18.26 4.31
CA ARG A 95 -11.64 -17.43 5.43
C ARG A 95 -10.57 -16.43 5.00
N LEU A 96 -9.63 -16.85 4.15
CA LEU A 96 -8.61 -15.96 3.58
C LEU A 96 -9.24 -14.84 2.74
N GLY A 97 -10.28 -15.16 1.95
CA GLY A 97 -11.05 -14.17 1.21
C GLY A 97 -11.73 -13.15 2.11
N ASP A 98 -12.40 -13.61 3.16
CA ASP A 98 -13.06 -12.74 4.16
C ASP A 98 -12.05 -11.80 4.82
N LEU A 99 -10.93 -12.34 5.32
CA LEU A 99 -9.85 -11.55 5.93
C LEU A 99 -9.27 -10.51 4.99
N THR A 100 -9.04 -10.88 3.72
CA THR A 100 -8.53 -9.93 2.72
C THR A 100 -9.52 -8.78 2.50
N GLY A 101 -10.81 -9.09 2.46
CA GLY A 101 -11.87 -8.09 2.37
C GLY A 101 -11.94 -7.17 3.58
N GLU A 102 -11.87 -7.74 4.79
CA GLU A 102 -11.83 -6.99 6.06
C GLU A 102 -10.62 -6.04 6.12
N ILE A 103 -9.42 -6.56 5.84
CA ILE A 103 -8.17 -5.76 5.82
C ILE A 103 -8.28 -4.61 4.81
N THR A 104 -8.81 -4.88 3.61
CA THR A 104 -9.01 -3.85 2.58
C THR A 104 -9.97 -2.76 3.06
N ALA A 105 -11.11 -3.16 3.64
CA ALA A 105 -12.10 -2.22 4.14
C ALA A 105 -11.54 -1.38 5.31
N GLU A 106 -10.89 -2.01 6.28
CA GLU A 106 -10.27 -1.34 7.44
C GLU A 106 -9.17 -0.36 6.99
N THR A 107 -8.36 -0.72 5.99
CA THR A 107 -7.33 0.16 5.42
C THR A 107 -7.95 1.41 4.76
N VAL A 108 -9.01 1.25 3.97
CA VAL A 108 -9.70 2.39 3.33
C VAL A 108 -10.37 3.28 4.38
N LEU A 109 -10.95 2.67 5.42
CA LEU A 109 -11.55 3.41 6.52
C LEU A 109 -10.50 4.20 7.31
N LEU A 110 -9.34 3.61 7.59
CA LEU A 110 -8.22 4.30 8.24
C LEU A 110 -7.80 5.53 7.43
N GLN A 111 -7.56 5.36 6.12
CA GLN A 111 -7.20 6.47 5.23
C GLN A 111 -8.27 7.58 5.26
N SER A 112 -9.55 7.19 5.17
CA SER A 112 -10.67 8.13 5.21
C SER A 112 -10.76 8.90 6.54
N ARG A 113 -10.46 8.23 7.67
CA ARG A 113 -10.44 8.86 9.00
C ARG A 113 -9.28 9.83 9.13
N ILE A 114 -8.09 9.46 8.67
CA ILE A 114 -6.91 10.35 8.67
C ILE A 114 -7.18 11.59 7.81
N GLU A 115 -7.72 11.44 6.60
CA GLU A 115 -8.08 12.57 5.73
C GLU A 115 -9.09 13.52 6.37
N ALA A 116 -9.99 13.01 7.22
CA ALA A 116 -10.99 13.80 7.92
C ALA A 116 -10.39 14.68 9.05
N VAL A 117 -9.19 14.36 9.54
CA VAL A 117 -8.46 15.17 10.53
C VAL A 117 -7.90 16.45 9.90
N PHE A 118 -7.58 16.42 8.61
CA PHE A 118 -6.98 17.54 7.90
C PHE A 118 -7.99 18.65 7.58
N THR A 119 -7.50 19.88 7.40
CA THR A 119 -8.29 20.97 6.79
C THR A 119 -8.37 20.81 5.26
N ASP A 120 -9.22 21.61 4.61
CA ASP A 120 -9.30 21.65 3.14
C ASP A 120 -7.96 22.08 2.51
N GLU A 121 -7.29 23.07 3.10
CA GLU A 121 -5.99 23.56 2.65
C GLU A 121 -4.88 22.52 2.82
N GLN A 122 -4.90 21.77 3.93
CA GLN A 122 -3.94 20.69 4.16
C GLN A 122 -4.15 19.54 3.17
N ARG A 123 -5.41 19.16 2.89
CA ARG A 123 -5.72 18.16 1.85
C ARG A 123 -5.22 18.59 0.47
N GLN A 124 -5.46 19.84 0.09
CA GLN A 124 -4.95 20.35 -1.19
C GLN A 124 -3.42 20.34 -1.24
N THR A 125 -2.76 20.75 -0.15
CA THR A 125 -1.29 20.73 -0.05
C THR A 125 -0.74 19.31 -0.21
N LEU A 126 -1.39 18.33 0.42
CA LEU A 126 -1.05 16.91 0.29
C LEU A 126 -1.21 16.43 -1.16
N ASP A 127 -2.33 16.75 -1.82
CA ASP A 127 -2.60 16.39 -3.21
C ASP A 127 -1.54 16.95 -4.16
N GLU A 128 -1.14 18.21 -3.97
CA GLU A 128 -0.10 18.87 -4.76
C GLU A 128 1.27 18.20 -4.55
N ALA A 129 1.61 17.85 -3.31
CA ALA A 129 2.85 17.14 -3.01
C ALA A 129 2.89 15.74 -3.65
N ILE A 130 1.78 15.00 -3.59
CA ILE A 130 1.64 13.69 -4.24
C ILE A 130 1.77 13.82 -5.76
N ALA A 131 1.12 14.82 -6.37
CA ALA A 131 1.19 15.04 -7.81
C ALA A 131 2.62 15.38 -8.27
N GLN A 132 3.35 16.21 -7.53
CA GLN A 132 4.74 16.54 -7.83
C GLN A 132 5.66 15.31 -7.72
N GLN A 133 5.47 14.50 -6.67
CA GLN A 133 6.24 13.26 -6.51
C GLN A 133 6.00 12.29 -7.67
N GLN A 134 4.74 12.12 -8.10
CA GLN A 134 4.40 11.27 -9.24
C GLN A 134 5.05 11.73 -10.54
N GLN A 135 5.07 13.05 -10.79
CA GLN A 135 5.75 13.61 -11.97
C GLN A 135 7.25 13.33 -11.93
N GLN A 136 7.90 13.55 -10.78
CA GLN A 136 9.33 13.27 -10.63
C GLN A 136 9.67 11.79 -10.89
N MET A 137 8.82 10.87 -10.41
CA MET A 137 8.99 9.43 -10.67
C MET A 137 8.84 9.08 -12.15
N GLN A 138 7.90 9.69 -12.86
CA GLN A 138 7.72 9.49 -14.30
C GLN A 138 8.93 10.00 -15.09
N ASP A 139 9.48 11.16 -14.72
CA ASP A 139 10.68 11.72 -15.35
C ASP A 139 11.91 10.85 -15.12
N LEU A 140 12.06 10.26 -13.93
CA LEU A 140 13.13 9.30 -13.61
C LEU A 140 13.02 8.02 -14.46
N GLN A 141 11.82 7.47 -14.61
CA GLN A 141 11.60 6.29 -15.46
C GLN A 141 11.94 6.59 -16.92
N GLY A 142 11.46 7.72 -17.46
CA GLY A 142 11.75 8.11 -18.84
C GLY A 142 13.25 8.36 -19.13
N GLN A 143 14.01 8.80 -18.13
CA GLN A 143 15.48 8.95 -18.24
C GLN A 143 16.21 7.61 -18.19
N MET A 144 15.72 6.64 -17.43
CA MET A 144 16.30 5.29 -17.39
C MET A 144 16.03 4.50 -18.68
N GLU A 145 14.84 4.64 -19.27
CA GLU A 145 14.48 4.01 -20.54
C GLU A 145 15.35 4.52 -21.70
N GLN A 146 15.66 5.82 -21.72
CA GLN A 146 16.56 6.40 -22.73
C GLN A 146 18.02 5.95 -22.59
N GLN A 147 18.49 5.66 -21.37
CA GLN A 147 19.86 5.18 -21.15
C GLN A 147 20.05 3.70 -21.49
N GLN A 148 19.01 2.86 -21.36
CA GLN A 148 19.08 1.44 -21.72
C GLN A 148 18.79 1.15 -23.21
N GLY A 149 18.11 2.07 -23.93
CA GLY A 149 17.84 1.93 -25.37
C GLY A 149 19.00 2.30 -26.30
N GLY A 150 20.17 2.71 -25.78
CA GLY A 150 21.24 3.35 -26.54
C GLY A 150 22.39 2.46 -27.02
N GLN A 151 22.33 1.13 -26.88
CA GLN A 151 23.43 0.25 -27.31
C GLN A 151 23.14 -0.38 -28.68
N PRO A 152 23.65 0.16 -29.80
CA PRO A 152 23.49 -0.48 -31.10
C PRO A 152 24.22 -1.83 -31.07
N ALA A 153 23.47 -2.90 -31.29
CA ALA A 153 24.02 -4.22 -31.54
C ALA A 153 25.02 -4.12 -32.71
N GLN A 154 26.31 -4.29 -32.41
CA GLN A 154 27.33 -4.38 -33.45
C GLN A 154 27.06 -5.64 -34.27
N PRO A 155 26.98 -5.57 -35.61
CA PRO A 155 26.85 -6.77 -36.42
C PRO A 155 28.15 -7.55 -36.32
N VAL A 156 28.05 -8.80 -35.86
CA VAL A 156 29.15 -9.77 -35.89
C VAL A 156 29.49 -10.03 -37.35
N GLN A 157 30.73 -9.72 -37.73
CA GLN A 157 31.31 -10.00 -39.05
C GLN A 157 31.60 -11.49 -39.25
#